data_AF-A0A966CXZ9-F1
#
_entry.id   AF-A0A966CXZ9-F1
#
_cell.length_a   1.000
_cell.length_b   1.000
_cell.length_c   1.000
_cell.angle_alpha   90.00
_cell.angle_beta   90.00
_cell.angle_gamma   90.00
#
_symmetry.space_group_name_H-M   'P 1'
#
loop_
_entity.id
_entity.type
_entity.pdbx_description
1 polymer ?
#
loop_
_entity_poly.entity_id
_entity_poly.type
_entity_poly.pdbx_seq_one_letter_code
_entity_poly.pdbx_strand_id
1 'polypeptide(L)'
;MTTPSRRDILGELFGDAQETYSREADILESLFAPRPNPTEGDPEIDVHVDEVHTPRKRSRKKKTTHYISKEVDKELDKAKRRLKRMAPRELKARMTKSSIVDLALRQVLTEFVAKKNDSALARELLQSDQENE
;
A
#
# COMPACT_ATOMS: atom_id res chain seq x y z
N MET A 1 -45.49 30.57 27.95
CA MET A 1 -44.09 30.74 27.51
C MET A 1 -43.42 29.38 27.57
N THR A 2 -43.22 28.74 26.42
CA THR A 2 -42.79 27.35 26.29
C THR A 2 -41.33 27.34 25.83
N THR A 3 -40.43 26.78 26.65
CA THR A 3 -39.02 26.63 26.31
C THR A 3 -38.80 25.41 25.41
N PRO A 4 -37.92 25.48 24.39
CA PRO A 4 -37.67 24.36 23.50
C PRO A 4 -36.80 23.30 24.19
N SER A 5 -37.29 22.05 24.18
CA SER A 5 -36.58 20.86 24.63
C SER A 5 -35.29 20.66 23.81
N ARG A 6 -34.14 20.65 24.50
CA ARG A 6 -32.84 20.32 23.91
C ARG A 6 -32.84 18.81 23.63
N ARG A 7 -32.80 18.43 22.35
CA ARG A 7 -32.56 17.03 21.97
C ARG A 7 -31.20 16.61 22.52
N ASP A 8 -31.16 15.51 23.26
CA ASP A 8 -29.93 14.97 23.81
C ASP A 8 -29.20 14.17 22.72
N ILE A 9 -28.39 14.89 21.95
CA ILE A 9 -27.69 14.39 20.76
C ILE A 9 -26.75 13.23 21.12
N LEU A 10 -26.24 13.20 22.36
CA LEU A 10 -25.35 12.14 22.82
C LEU A 10 -26.13 10.86 23.14
N GLY A 11 -27.35 10.98 23.70
CA GLY A 11 -28.22 9.83 23.92
C GLY A 11 -28.65 9.16 22.61
N GLU A 12 -28.90 9.96 21.57
CA GLU A 12 -29.31 9.47 20.24
C GLU A 12 -28.15 8.80 19.47
N LEU A 13 -26.92 9.27 19.66
CA LEU A 13 -25.74 8.75 18.96
C LEU A 13 -25.19 7.45 19.58
N PHE A 14 -25.40 7.24 20.88
CA PHE A 14 -24.87 6.09 21.62
C PHE A 14 -25.92 5.11 22.13
N GLY A 15 -27.22 5.36 21.92
CA GLY A 15 -28.31 4.46 22.34
C GLY A 15 -28.23 3.07 21.70
N ASP A 16 -27.87 2.99 20.42
CA ASP A 16 -27.74 1.71 19.67
C ASP A 16 -26.37 1.04 19.87
N ALA A 17 -25.42 1.73 20.51
CA ALA A 17 -24.06 1.25 20.66
C ALA A 17 -23.94 0.15 21.73
N GLN A 18 -24.80 0.14 22.77
CA GLN A 18 -24.71 -0.86 23.83
C GLN A 18 -25.04 -2.29 23.36
N GLU A 19 -25.97 -2.49 22.43
CA GLU A 19 -26.30 -3.83 21.92
C GLU A 19 -25.21 -4.40 21.02
N THR A 20 -24.50 -3.54 20.28
CA THR A 20 -23.42 -3.97 19.39
C THR A 20 -22.17 -4.40 20.16
N TYR A 21 -21.81 -3.70 21.24
CA TYR A 21 -20.69 -4.11 22.09
C TYR A 21 -20.89 -5.47 22.77
N SER A 22 -22.12 -5.82 23.16
CA SER A 22 -22.39 -7.13 23.78
C SER A 22 -22.13 -8.28 22.80
N ARG A 23 -22.53 -8.11 21.52
CA ARG A 23 -22.34 -9.13 20.48
C ARG A 23 -20.88 -9.29 20.06
N GLU A 24 -20.12 -8.21 20.06
CA GLU A 24 -18.69 -8.23 19.73
C GLU A 24 -17.85 -8.84 20.86
N ALA A 25 -18.27 -8.67 22.13
CA ALA A 25 -17.64 -9.30 23.27
C ALA A 25 -17.81 -10.83 23.26
N ASP A 26 -18.99 -11.34 22.93
CA ASP A 26 -19.26 -12.77 22.80
C ASP A 26 -18.37 -13.44 21.73
N ILE A 27 -18.12 -12.73 20.62
CA ILE A 27 -17.26 -13.22 19.54
C ILE A 27 -15.80 -13.30 20.00
N LEU A 28 -15.32 -12.31 20.75
CA LEU A 28 -13.96 -12.33 21.31
C LEU A 28 -13.79 -13.48 22.30
N GLU A 29 -14.77 -13.74 23.16
CA GLU A 29 -14.70 -14.84 24.13
C GLU A 29 -14.65 -16.21 23.45
N SER A 30 -15.35 -16.39 22.32
CA SER A 30 -15.28 -17.62 21.51
C SER A 30 -13.91 -17.91 20.89
N LEU A 31 -13.07 -16.88 20.69
CA LEU A 31 -11.73 -17.01 20.13
C LEU A 31 -10.69 -17.45 21.16
N PHE A 32 -10.96 -17.23 22.45
CA PHE A 32 -10.05 -17.58 23.55
C PHE A 32 -10.46 -18.85 24.29
N ALA A 33 -11.59 -19.48 23.91
CA ALA A 33 -12.00 -20.75 24.50
C ALA A 33 -10.93 -21.84 24.26
N PRO A 34 -10.45 -22.53 25.31
CA PRO A 34 -9.45 -23.56 25.18
C PRO A 34 -10.01 -24.75 24.38
N ARG A 35 -9.33 -25.10 23.29
CA ARG A 35 -9.69 -26.26 22.46
C ARG A 35 -9.52 -27.55 23.28
N PRO A 36 -10.49 -28.47 23.28
CA PRO A 36 -10.28 -29.79 23.88
C PRO A 36 -9.19 -30.52 23.09
N ASN A 37 -8.20 -31.07 23.81
CA ASN A 37 -7.13 -31.87 23.21
C ASN A 37 -7.72 -33.06 22.45
N PRO A 38 -7.25 -33.36 21.23
CA PRO A 38 -7.72 -34.53 20.49
C PRO A 38 -7.09 -35.79 21.11
N THR A 39 -7.94 -36.64 21.67
CA THR A 39 -7.58 -38.03 22.01
C THR A 39 -7.32 -38.81 20.72
N GLU A 40 -6.25 -39.60 20.75
CA GLU A 40 -5.71 -40.49 19.71
C GLU A 40 -6.78 -41.37 19.03
N GLY A 41 -6.69 -41.50 17.69
CA GLY A 41 -7.44 -42.50 16.91
C GLY A 41 -7.77 -42.09 15.46
N ASP A 42 -6.95 -42.58 14.52
CA ASP A 42 -7.01 -42.55 13.03
C ASP A 42 -8.41 -42.82 12.40
N PRO A 43 -8.73 -42.38 11.14
CA PRO A 43 -7.91 -42.58 9.94
C PRO A 43 -7.70 -41.38 9.01
N GLU A 44 -6.63 -41.50 8.21
CA GLU A 44 -6.20 -40.61 7.13
C GLU A 44 -7.35 -40.21 6.19
N ILE A 45 -7.80 -38.96 6.32
CA ILE A 45 -8.58 -38.29 5.29
C ILE A 45 -7.59 -37.35 4.60
N ASP A 46 -7.27 -37.65 3.35
CA ASP A 46 -6.51 -36.78 2.46
C ASP A 46 -7.38 -35.55 2.15
N VAL A 47 -7.33 -34.57 3.06
CA VAL A 47 -7.95 -33.27 2.85
C VAL A 47 -6.99 -32.48 1.96
N HIS A 48 -7.29 -32.45 0.67
CA HIS A 48 -6.81 -31.40 -0.21
C HIS A 48 -7.20 -30.06 0.40
N VAL A 49 -6.28 -29.45 1.14
CA VAL A 49 -6.41 -28.08 1.61
C VAL A 49 -6.21 -27.21 0.38
N ASP A 50 -7.29 -26.92 -0.33
CA ASP A 50 -7.33 -25.81 -1.26
C ASP A 50 -6.93 -24.56 -0.47
N GLU A 51 -5.68 -24.15 -0.66
CA GLU A 51 -5.10 -22.99 -0.04
C GLU A 51 -5.91 -21.77 -0.50
N VAL A 52 -6.87 -21.35 0.34
CA VAL A 52 -7.75 -20.21 0.07
C VAL A 52 -6.87 -18.98 -0.07
N HIS A 53 -6.49 -18.68 -1.30
CA HIS A 53 -5.79 -17.48 -1.71
C HIS A 53 -6.71 -16.29 -1.47
N THR A 54 -6.67 -15.76 -0.24
CA THR A 54 -7.27 -14.46 0.05
C THR A 54 -6.61 -13.43 -0.86
N PRO A 55 -7.36 -12.73 -1.74
CA PRO A 55 -6.76 -11.78 -2.65
C PRO A 55 -6.16 -10.64 -1.84
N ARG A 56 -4.83 -10.57 -1.77
CA ARG A 56 -4.10 -9.45 -1.15
C ARG A 56 -4.66 -8.15 -1.71
N LYS A 57 -5.32 -7.34 -0.86
CA LYS A 57 -5.80 -6.00 -1.20
C LYS A 57 -4.62 -5.22 -1.80
N ARG A 58 -4.62 -5.04 -3.11
CA ARG A 58 -3.57 -4.27 -3.80
C ARG A 58 -3.62 -2.85 -3.24
N SER A 59 -2.50 -2.40 -2.67
CA SER A 59 -2.35 -1.01 -2.21
C SER A 59 -2.80 -0.07 -3.33
N ARG A 60 -3.81 0.76 -3.06
CA ARG A 60 -4.37 1.67 -4.07
C ARG A 60 -3.31 2.71 -4.43
N LYS A 61 -2.73 2.61 -5.63
CA LYS A 61 -1.79 3.61 -6.14
C LYS A 61 -2.53 4.92 -6.38
N LYS A 62 -1.99 6.04 -5.89
CA LYS A 62 -2.46 7.38 -6.27
C LYS A 62 -1.92 7.72 -7.66
N LYS A 63 -2.80 8.10 -8.58
CA LYS A 63 -2.40 8.58 -9.91
C LYS A 63 -2.08 10.08 -9.83
N THR A 64 -0.91 10.45 -10.32
CA THR A 64 -0.46 11.84 -10.46
C THR A 64 0.20 12.01 -11.82
N THR A 65 0.06 13.20 -12.41
CA THR A 65 0.71 13.56 -13.69
C THR A 65 1.92 14.45 -13.40
N HIS A 66 3.06 14.12 -13.99
CA HIS A 66 4.28 14.93 -13.93
C HIS A 66 4.74 15.25 -15.35
N TYR A 67 5.14 16.49 -15.58
CA TYR A 67 5.71 16.90 -16.86
C TYR A 67 7.21 16.60 -16.89
N ILE A 68 7.68 16.09 -18.02
CA ILE A 68 9.10 15.83 -18.30
C ILE A 68 9.44 16.44 -19.66
N SER A 69 10.72 16.71 -19.90
CA SER A 69 11.16 17.21 -21.21
C SER A 69 10.93 16.16 -22.31
N LYS A 70 10.83 16.63 -23.56
CA LYS A 70 10.64 15.74 -24.73
C LYS A 70 11.83 14.79 -24.89
N GLU A 71 13.02 15.25 -24.53
CA GLU A 71 14.27 14.51 -24.57
C GLU A 71 14.21 13.34 -23.59
N VAL A 72 13.80 13.59 -22.34
CA VAL A 72 13.64 12.56 -21.31
C VAL A 72 12.57 11.54 -21.68
N ASP A 73 11.44 11.95 -22.26
CA ASP A 73 10.42 10.98 -22.70
C ASP A 73 10.94 10.05 -23.82
N LYS A 74 11.70 10.59 -24.78
CA LYS A 74 12.34 9.79 -25.84
C LYS A 74 13.35 8.82 -25.27
N GLU A 75 14.15 9.23 -24.28
CA GLU A 75 15.10 8.37 -23.60
C GLU A 75 14.40 7.27 -22.79
N LEU A 76 13.29 7.59 -22.12
CA LEU A 76 12.47 6.64 -21.40
C LEU A 76 11.91 5.55 -22.34
N ASP A 77 11.49 5.92 -23.56
CA ASP A 77 11.06 4.95 -24.57
C ASP A 77 12.20 4.07 -25.08
N LYS A 78 13.40 4.63 -25.26
CA LYS A 78 14.60 3.84 -25.59
C LYS A 78 14.94 2.87 -24.46
N ALA A 79 14.95 3.34 -23.21
CA ALA A 79 15.23 2.54 -22.02
C ALA A 79 14.23 1.39 -21.86
N LYS A 80 12.93 1.67 -21.98
CA LYS A 80 11.87 0.65 -21.95
C LYS A 80 12.09 -0.45 -23.00
N ARG A 81 12.42 -0.09 -24.23
CA ARG A 81 12.72 -1.05 -25.30
C ARG A 81 13.98 -1.89 -25.00
N ARG A 82 15.03 -1.28 -24.46
CA ARG A 82 16.24 -1.99 -24.03
C ARG A 82 15.93 -2.99 -22.91
N LEU A 83 15.25 -2.55 -21.85
CA LEU A 83 14.85 -3.42 -20.73
C LEU A 83 14.00 -4.60 -21.20
N LYS A 84 13.02 -4.36 -22.09
CA LYS A 84 12.20 -5.45 -22.65
C LYS A 84 12.97 -6.46 -23.50
N ARG A 85 14.10 -6.08 -24.10
CA ARG A 85 14.96 -7.02 -24.85
C ARG A 85 15.77 -7.90 -23.92
N MET A 86 16.17 -7.38 -22.76
CA MET A 86 16.97 -8.10 -21.76
C MET A 86 16.10 -8.96 -20.82
N ALA A 87 14.83 -8.60 -20.63
CA ALA A 87 13.95 -9.29 -19.70
C ALA A 87 13.38 -10.61 -20.27
N PRO A 88 13.26 -11.67 -19.44
CA PRO A 88 12.45 -12.85 -19.72
C PRO A 88 11.02 -12.51 -20.11
N ARG A 89 10.36 -13.37 -20.90
CA ARG A 89 9.04 -13.11 -21.50
C ARG A 89 7.99 -12.75 -20.45
N GLU A 90 8.06 -13.41 -19.30
CA GLU A 90 7.16 -13.27 -18.14
C GLU A 90 7.27 -11.88 -17.51
N LEU A 91 8.47 -11.27 -17.57
CA LEU A 91 8.75 -9.98 -16.94
C LEU A 91 8.50 -8.79 -17.89
N LYS A 92 8.41 -9.01 -19.21
CA LYS A 92 8.20 -7.94 -20.20
C LYS A 92 6.91 -7.14 -19.95
N ALA A 93 5.87 -7.78 -19.41
CA ALA A 93 4.61 -7.13 -19.07
C ALA A 93 4.77 -6.07 -17.96
N ARG A 94 5.73 -6.27 -17.05
CA ARG A 94 6.00 -5.35 -15.94
C ARG A 94 6.82 -4.12 -16.35
N MET A 95 7.46 -4.15 -17.52
CA MET A 95 8.33 -3.08 -18.02
C MET A 95 7.51 -1.96 -18.70
N THR A 96 6.75 -1.20 -17.91
CA THR A 96 5.98 -0.02 -18.35
C THR A 96 6.75 1.27 -18.07
N LYS A 97 6.42 2.37 -18.77
CA LYS A 97 7.00 3.70 -18.48
C LYS A 97 6.83 4.06 -17.00
N SER A 98 5.64 3.87 -16.45
CA SER A 98 5.33 4.14 -15.05
C SER A 98 6.15 3.30 -14.08
N SER A 99 6.40 2.02 -14.37
CA SER A 99 7.23 1.16 -13.51
C SER A 99 8.69 1.60 -13.48
N ILE A 100 9.22 2.03 -14.64
CA ILE A 100 10.61 2.47 -14.78
C ILE A 100 10.79 3.78 -14.03
N VAL A 101 9.88 4.74 -14.22
CA VAL A 101 9.90 6.03 -13.52
C VAL A 101 9.76 5.84 -12.01
N ASP A 102 8.82 5.02 -11.53
CA ASP A 102 8.63 4.77 -10.10
C ASP A 102 9.89 4.15 -9.46
N LEU A 103 10.51 3.16 -10.11
CA LEU A 103 11.75 2.55 -9.60
C LEU A 103 12.93 3.52 -9.61
N ALA A 104 13.12 4.28 -10.70
CA ALA A 104 14.18 5.25 -10.81
C ALA A 104 14.07 6.35 -9.75
N LEU A 105 12.87 6.91 -9.56
CA LEU A 105 12.62 7.93 -8.53
C LEU A 105 12.87 7.39 -7.13
N ARG A 106 12.41 6.16 -6.81
CA ARG A 106 12.71 5.56 -5.50
C ARG A 106 14.19 5.40 -5.25
N GLN A 107 14.95 4.98 -6.27
CA GLN A 107 16.40 4.83 -6.14
C GLN A 107 17.07 6.18 -5.89
N VAL A 108 16.72 7.21 -6.67
CA VAL A 108 17.25 8.57 -6.52
C VAL A 108 16.88 9.16 -5.15
N LEU A 109 15.64 8.98 -4.69
CA LEU A 109 15.22 9.46 -3.37
C LEU A 109 15.93 8.70 -2.24
N THR A 110 16.11 7.39 -2.38
CA THR A 110 16.85 6.59 -1.38
C THR A 110 18.31 7.05 -1.29
N GLU A 111 18.94 7.31 -2.44
CA GLU A 111 20.29 7.88 -2.50
C GLU A 111 20.36 9.27 -1.86
N PHE A 112 19.38 10.13 -2.13
CA PHE A 112 19.28 11.44 -1.49
C PHE A 112 19.17 11.32 0.04
N VAL A 113 18.35 10.41 0.57
CA VAL A 113 18.27 10.20 2.02
C VAL A 113 19.60 9.72 2.59
N ALA A 114 20.31 8.84 1.89
CA ALA A 114 21.59 8.29 2.35
C ALA A 114 22.73 9.31 2.31
N LYS A 115 22.83 10.12 1.25
CA LYS A 115 23.95 11.04 1.01
C LYS A 115 23.65 12.50 1.34
N LYS A 116 22.38 12.87 1.54
CA LYS A 116 21.92 14.25 1.77
C LYS A 116 22.51 15.21 0.73
N ASN A 117 23.24 16.24 1.18
CA ASN A 117 23.86 17.27 0.34
C ASN A 117 24.94 16.72 -0.61
N ASP A 118 25.45 15.52 -0.36
CA ASP A 118 26.42 14.86 -1.24
C ASP A 118 25.77 14.04 -2.35
N SER A 119 24.45 13.90 -2.37
CA SER A 119 23.76 13.28 -3.50
C SER A 119 23.85 14.17 -4.73
N ALA A 120 23.95 13.54 -5.91
CA ALA A 120 23.94 14.27 -7.18
C ALA A 120 22.68 15.14 -7.32
N LEU A 121 21.52 14.61 -6.88
CA LEU A 121 20.26 15.35 -6.85
C LEU A 121 20.35 16.62 -6.01
N ALA A 122 20.88 16.54 -4.79
CA ALA A 122 21.00 17.70 -3.92
C ALA A 122 21.94 18.74 -4.50
N ARG A 123 23.08 18.31 -5.08
CA ARG A 123 24.04 19.20 -5.71
C ARG A 123 23.43 19.94 -6.89
N GLU A 124 22.79 19.22 -7.81
CA GLU A 124 22.17 19.85 -8.99
C GLU A 124 21.05 20.82 -8.62
N LEU A 125 20.19 20.48 -7.64
CA LEU A 125 19.04 21.31 -7.28
C LEU A 125 19.38 22.48 -6.34
N LEU A 126 20.38 22.34 -5.47
CA LEU A 126 20.74 23.39 -4.50
C LEU A 126 21.84 24.31 -5.03
N GLN A 127 22.66 23.87 -5.98
CA GLN A 127 23.67 24.74 -6.61
C GLN A 127 23.06 25.69 -7.65
N SER A 128 21.95 25.31 -8.28
CA SER A 128 21.22 26.19 -9.21
C SER A 128 20.63 27.45 -8.56
N ASP A 129 20.48 27.46 -7.23
CA ASP A 129 19.99 28.62 -6.47
C ASP A 129 21.10 29.63 -6.11
N GLN A 130 22.38 29.23 -6.19
CA GLN A 130 23.51 30.10 -5.79
C GLN A 130 24.10 30.93 -6.94
N GLU A 131 23.77 30.63 -8.20
CA GLU A 131 24.27 31.36 -9.38
C GLU A 131 23.29 32.45 -9.89
N ASN A 132 22.13 32.63 -9.25
CA ASN A 132 21.09 33.59 -9.66
C ASN A 132 20.85 34.74 -8.64
N GLU A 133 21.76 34.95 -7.69
CA GLU A 133 21.83 36.17 -6.84
C GLU A 133 23.03 37.04 -7.23
#